data_AF-K1UAQ4-F1
#
_entry.id   AF-K1UAQ4-F1
#
_cell.length_a   1.000
_cell.length_b   1.000
_cell.length_c   1.000
_cell.angle_alpha   90.00
_cell.angle_beta   90.00
_cell.angle_gamma   90.00
#
_symmetry.space_group_name_H-M   'P 1'
#
loop_
_entity.id
_entity.type
_entity.pdbx_description
1 polymer ?
#
loop_
_entity_poly.entity_id
_entity_poly.type
_entity_poly.pdbx_seq_one_letter_code
_entity_poly.pdbx_strand_id
1 'polypeptide(L)'
;ELDKNGVAEISDDTQMTLFTANGLLFGFTRAELDAPLANPEDYIRDSYIEWWQIQTNNVDYTQWHYNWIRDIKELRAQRAPGNTCMQALQEISRHNEVNNQSKGCGGIMRIAPIPLFYNALNNCKNDFVIQENSSAELSGEVAKITHKHPLGWLPAALLAYIIDKVIELST
;
A
#
# COMPACT_ATOMS: atom_id res chain seq x y z
N GLU A 1 -18.91 -7.21 -9.69
CA GLU A 1 -19.72 -8.08 -10.58
C GLU A 1 -19.28 -9.51 -10.35
N LEU A 2 -20.15 -10.50 -10.59
CA LEU A 2 -19.76 -11.91 -10.49
C LEU A 2 -19.06 -12.32 -11.80
N ASP A 3 -18.08 -13.21 -11.70
CA ASP A 3 -17.47 -13.81 -12.88
C ASP A 3 -18.46 -14.76 -13.61
N LYS A 4 -18.00 -15.38 -14.70
CA LYS A 4 -18.79 -16.36 -15.48
C LYS A 4 -19.23 -17.61 -14.68
N ASN A 5 -18.64 -17.83 -13.49
CA ASN A 5 -18.97 -18.94 -12.60
C ASN A 5 -19.81 -18.50 -11.39
N GLY A 6 -20.23 -17.23 -11.31
CA GLY A 6 -21.01 -16.70 -10.19
C GLY A 6 -20.16 -16.33 -8.96
N VAL A 7 -18.84 -16.19 -9.10
CA VAL A 7 -17.91 -15.88 -8.00
C VAL A 7 -17.65 -14.38 -7.93
N ALA A 8 -17.75 -13.81 -6.73
CA ALA A 8 -17.33 -12.44 -6.46
C ALA A 8 -15.80 -12.38 -6.33
N GLU A 9 -15.15 -11.97 -7.41
CA GLU A 9 -13.70 -11.83 -7.47
C GLU A 9 -13.25 -10.51 -6.83
N ILE A 10 -12.15 -10.54 -6.07
CA ILE A 10 -11.48 -9.32 -5.58
C ILE A 10 -10.97 -8.47 -6.76
N SER A 11 -10.73 -7.16 -6.57
CA SER A 11 -10.15 -6.27 -7.59
C SER A 11 -8.67 -5.95 -7.32
N ASP A 12 -8.05 -5.15 -8.18
CA ASP A 12 -6.75 -4.52 -7.94
C ASP A 12 -6.72 -3.73 -6.62
N ASP A 13 -7.80 -3.07 -6.24
CA ASP A 13 -7.92 -2.36 -4.95
C ASP A 13 -7.62 -3.29 -3.77
N THR A 14 -8.19 -4.50 -3.78
CA THR A 14 -7.96 -5.48 -2.72
C THR A 14 -6.52 -6.00 -2.77
N GLN A 15 -5.99 -6.29 -3.95
CA GLN A 15 -4.60 -6.73 -4.10
C GLN A 15 -3.65 -5.65 -3.55
N MET A 16 -3.77 -4.40 -4.00
CA MET A 16 -2.95 -3.30 -3.52
C MET A 16 -3.11 -3.06 -2.02
N THR A 17 -4.32 -3.21 -1.47
CA THR A 17 -4.56 -3.17 -0.02
C THR A 17 -3.73 -4.22 0.73
N LEU A 18 -3.68 -5.46 0.23
CA LEU A 18 -2.86 -6.52 0.82
C LEU A 18 -1.37 -6.19 0.74
N PHE A 19 -0.91 -5.57 -0.35
CA PHE A 19 0.47 -5.10 -0.48
C PHE A 19 0.79 -3.92 0.44
N THR A 20 -0.16 -3.02 0.72
CA THR A 20 -0.01 -2.01 1.79
C THR A 20 0.24 -2.66 3.13
N ALA A 21 -0.59 -3.64 3.50
CA ALA A 21 -0.47 -4.37 4.77
C ALA A 21 0.87 -5.13 4.86
N ASN A 22 1.28 -5.79 3.78
CA ASN A 22 2.53 -6.54 3.77
C ASN A 22 3.76 -5.62 3.89
N GLY A 23 3.77 -4.46 3.23
CA GLY A 23 4.83 -3.47 3.36
C GLY A 23 4.99 -2.96 4.80
N LEU A 24 3.88 -2.65 5.47
CA LEU A 24 3.88 -2.27 6.89
C LEU A 24 4.45 -3.38 7.78
N LEU A 25 3.95 -4.61 7.62
CA LEU A 25 4.40 -5.76 8.41
C LEU A 25 5.89 -6.07 8.19
N PHE A 26 6.37 -5.90 6.96
CA PHE A 26 7.80 -6.08 6.66
C PHE A 26 8.66 -5.03 7.35
N GLY A 27 8.29 -3.75 7.25
CA GLY A 27 9.00 -2.66 7.93
C GLY A 27 9.00 -2.84 9.46
N PHE A 28 7.86 -3.23 10.03
CA PHE A 28 7.72 -3.58 11.44
C PHE A 28 8.63 -4.74 11.86
N THR A 29 8.65 -5.82 11.07
CA THR A 29 9.52 -6.97 11.32
C THR A 29 10.99 -6.57 11.32
N ARG A 30 11.40 -5.66 10.42
CA ARG A 30 12.78 -5.15 10.41
C ARG A 30 13.12 -4.37 11.68
N ALA A 31 12.20 -3.59 12.21
CA ALA A 31 12.40 -2.87 13.46
C ALA A 31 12.53 -3.81 14.65
N GLU A 32 11.69 -4.85 14.73
CA GLU A 32 11.81 -5.91 15.75
C GLU A 32 13.12 -6.73 15.66
N LEU A 33 13.81 -6.66 14.51
CA LEU A 33 15.10 -7.32 14.28
C LEU A 33 16.30 -6.37 14.38
N ASP A 34 16.11 -5.15 14.89
CA ASP A 34 17.15 -4.10 14.99
C ASP A 34 17.87 -3.82 13.66
N ALA A 35 17.18 -4.04 12.53
CA ALA A 35 17.74 -3.81 11.21
C ALA A 35 17.67 -2.31 10.84
N PRO A 36 18.55 -1.81 9.94
CA PRO A 36 18.45 -0.43 9.45
C PRO A 36 17.05 -0.12 8.91
N LEU A 37 16.46 0.97 9.39
CA LEU A 37 15.10 1.39 9.09
C LEU A 37 15.07 2.43 7.95
N ALA A 38 14.07 2.30 7.09
CA ALA A 38 13.61 3.31 6.15
C ALA A 38 12.26 3.86 6.63
N ASN A 39 11.67 4.80 5.90
CA ASN A 39 10.35 5.30 6.24
C ASN A 39 9.25 4.26 5.89
N PRO A 40 8.13 4.20 6.62
CA PRO A 40 7.02 3.28 6.35
C PRO A 40 6.53 3.34 4.90
N GLU A 41 6.44 4.53 4.31
CA GLU A 41 6.03 4.71 2.92
C GLU A 41 7.01 4.10 1.92
N ASP A 42 8.30 3.98 2.25
CA ASP A 42 9.30 3.33 1.39
C ASP A 42 9.05 1.82 1.31
N TYR A 43 8.77 1.17 2.45
CA TYR A 43 8.43 -0.25 2.47
C TYR A 43 7.15 -0.54 1.69
N ILE A 44 6.13 0.31 1.85
CA ILE A 44 4.87 0.19 1.11
C ILE A 44 5.09 0.45 -0.39
N ARG A 45 5.91 1.44 -0.76
CA ARG A 45 6.28 1.71 -2.16
C ARG A 45 6.91 0.48 -2.78
N ASP A 46 7.89 -0.11 -2.12
CA ASP A 46 8.61 -1.27 -2.65
C ASP A 46 7.67 -2.49 -2.77
N SER A 47 6.71 -2.62 -1.84
CA SER A 47 5.60 -3.57 -1.98
C SER A 47 4.73 -3.32 -3.21
N TYR A 48 4.39 -2.07 -3.52
CA TYR A 48 3.64 -1.77 -4.75
C TYR A 48 4.45 -2.05 -6.02
N ILE A 49 5.78 -1.88 -6.00
CA ILE A 49 6.64 -2.26 -7.13
C ILE A 49 6.56 -3.77 -7.36
N GLU A 50 6.62 -4.59 -6.31
CA GLU A 50 6.47 -6.04 -6.45
C GLU A 50 5.08 -6.45 -6.95
N TRP A 51 4.02 -5.76 -6.50
CA TRP A 51 2.68 -5.93 -7.07
C TRP A 51 2.69 -5.61 -8.57
N TRP A 52 3.26 -4.49 -8.98
CA TRP A 52 3.36 -4.11 -10.39
C TRP A 52 4.15 -5.14 -11.21
N GLN A 53 5.25 -5.69 -10.68
CA GLN A 53 6.04 -6.72 -11.34
C GLN A 53 5.19 -7.98 -11.61
N ILE A 54 4.43 -8.47 -10.62
CA ILE A 54 3.58 -9.64 -10.82
C ILE A 54 2.42 -9.36 -11.78
N GLN A 55 1.86 -8.14 -11.79
CA GLN A 55 0.79 -7.76 -12.72
C GLN A 55 1.29 -7.58 -14.16
N THR A 56 2.58 -7.30 -14.36
CA THR A 56 3.16 -7.07 -15.69
C THR A 56 4.04 -8.20 -16.19
N ASN A 57 4.13 -9.30 -15.42
CA ASN A 57 5.03 -10.42 -15.68
C ASN A 57 6.52 -10.00 -15.78
N ASN A 58 6.90 -8.94 -15.08
CA ASN A 58 8.28 -8.42 -14.97
C ASN A 58 8.93 -8.84 -13.64
N VAL A 59 8.69 -10.08 -13.21
CA VAL A 59 9.25 -10.60 -11.96
C VAL A 59 10.65 -11.15 -12.22
N ASP A 60 11.63 -10.62 -11.49
CA ASP A 60 12.94 -11.25 -11.35
C ASP A 60 12.93 -12.20 -10.14
N TYR A 61 12.78 -13.51 -10.39
CA TYR A 61 12.77 -14.54 -9.34
C TYR A 61 14.17 -14.85 -8.79
N THR A 62 15.23 -14.23 -9.30
CA THR A 62 16.60 -14.43 -8.81
C THR A 62 16.97 -13.46 -7.70
N GLN A 63 16.21 -12.37 -7.54
CA GLN A 63 16.45 -11.36 -6.53
C GLN A 63 15.66 -11.63 -5.25
N TRP A 64 16.22 -11.16 -4.13
CA TRP A 64 15.51 -11.13 -2.86
C TRP A 64 14.26 -10.25 -2.98
N HIS A 65 13.18 -10.67 -2.31
CA HIS A 65 11.90 -9.96 -2.32
C HIS A 65 11.38 -9.66 -0.92
N TYR A 66 10.60 -8.58 -0.84
CA TYR A 66 10.01 -8.04 0.36
C TYR A 66 8.70 -8.76 0.74
N ASN A 67 7.91 -9.18 -0.25
CA ASN A 67 6.53 -9.61 -0.01
C ASN A 67 6.31 -11.08 -0.33
N TRP A 68 6.19 -11.91 0.70
CA TRP A 68 5.83 -13.33 0.54
C TRP A 68 4.49 -13.52 -0.20
N ILE A 69 3.57 -12.54 -0.09
CA ILE A 69 2.28 -12.59 -0.80
C ILE A 69 2.42 -12.56 -2.33
N ARG A 70 3.56 -12.12 -2.88
CA ARG A 70 3.81 -12.16 -4.35
C ARG A 70 3.78 -13.58 -4.92
N ASP A 71 4.00 -14.58 -4.07
CA ASP A 71 4.07 -15.98 -4.44
C ASP A 71 2.69 -16.67 -4.44
N ILE A 72 1.66 -15.99 -3.94
CA ILE A 72 0.26 -16.41 -4.07
C ILE A 72 -0.19 -16.23 -5.52
N LYS A 73 -0.45 -17.34 -6.22
CA LYS A 73 -0.74 -17.35 -7.66
C LYS A 73 -2.00 -16.55 -8.01
N GLU A 74 -2.99 -16.58 -7.13
CA GLU A 74 -4.29 -15.92 -7.27
C GLU A 74 -4.16 -14.39 -7.30
N LEU A 75 -3.12 -13.84 -6.66
CA LEU A 75 -2.83 -12.40 -6.67
C LEU A 75 -2.14 -11.95 -7.97
N ARG A 76 -1.71 -12.86 -8.84
CA ARG A 76 -1.13 -12.54 -10.15
C ARG A 76 -2.16 -12.32 -11.25
N ALA A 77 -3.42 -12.70 -11.01
CA ALA A 77 -4.49 -12.44 -11.95
C ALA A 77 -4.63 -10.92 -12.14
N GLN A 78 -4.62 -10.45 -13.40
CA GLN A 78 -4.86 -9.05 -13.73
C GLN A 78 -6.34 -8.72 -13.52
N ARG A 79 -6.64 -7.86 -12.55
CA ARG A 79 -8.01 -7.52 -12.14
C ARG A 79 -8.34 -6.06 -12.40
N ALA A 80 -8.22 -5.67 -13.67
CA ALA A 80 -8.45 -4.31 -14.18
C ALA A 80 -7.64 -3.21 -13.45
N PRO A 81 -6.30 -3.35 -13.34
CA PRO A 81 -5.48 -2.40 -12.59
C PRO A 81 -5.59 -0.97 -13.14
N GLY A 82 -5.78 -0.01 -12.25
CA GLY A 82 -5.88 1.40 -12.63
C GLY A 82 -4.63 1.93 -13.38
N ASN A 83 -4.83 2.51 -14.57
CA ASN A 83 -3.74 3.00 -15.44
C ASN A 83 -2.79 3.98 -14.73
N THR A 84 -3.33 4.89 -13.89
CA THR A 84 -2.51 5.83 -13.11
C THR A 84 -1.52 5.09 -12.22
N CYS A 85 -1.97 4.07 -11.49
CA CYS A 85 -1.13 3.28 -10.60
C CYS A 85 -0.07 2.52 -11.40
N MET A 86 -0.47 1.87 -12.49
CA MET A 86 0.44 1.10 -13.34
C MET A 86 1.56 1.96 -13.94
N GLN A 87 1.22 3.15 -14.45
CA GLN A 87 2.20 4.08 -15.01
C GLN A 87 3.12 4.66 -13.93
N ALA A 88 2.58 5.07 -12.78
CA ALA A 88 3.39 5.58 -11.68
C ALA A 88 4.39 4.54 -11.18
N LEU A 89 3.95 3.29 -10.98
CA LEU A 89 4.82 2.21 -10.50
C LEU A 89 5.86 1.79 -11.56
N GLN A 90 5.51 1.88 -12.85
CA GLN A 90 6.49 1.71 -13.92
C GLN A 90 7.60 2.78 -13.85
N GLU A 91 7.26 4.05 -13.66
CA GLU A 91 8.26 5.12 -13.54
C GLU A 91 9.13 4.93 -12.29
N ILE A 92 8.53 4.57 -11.14
CA ILE A 92 9.28 4.26 -9.92
C ILE A 92 10.24 3.07 -10.14
N SER A 93 9.79 2.01 -10.82
CA SER A 93 10.63 0.84 -11.10
C SER A 93 11.86 1.18 -11.97
N ARG A 94 11.79 2.28 -12.73
CA ARG A 94 12.87 2.81 -13.55
C ARG A 94 13.70 3.88 -12.84
N HIS A 95 13.43 4.14 -11.57
CA HIS A 95 14.04 5.20 -10.77
C HIS A 95 13.76 6.62 -11.32
N ASN A 96 12.61 6.79 -11.97
CA ASN A 96 12.14 8.09 -12.47
C ASN A 96 11.17 8.74 -11.49
N GLU A 97 11.05 10.06 -11.56
CA GLU A 97 10.01 10.80 -10.84
C GLU A 97 8.62 10.54 -11.42
N VAL A 98 7.65 10.29 -10.53
CA VAL A 98 6.24 10.18 -10.93
C VAL A 98 5.64 11.57 -11.04
N ASN A 99 5.30 11.96 -12.27
CA ASN A 99 4.65 13.23 -12.56
C ASN A 99 3.29 13.00 -13.22
N ASN A 100 2.20 13.21 -12.47
CA ASN A 100 0.83 13.14 -12.99
C ASN A 100 -0.10 14.13 -12.26
N GLN A 101 -1.30 14.34 -12.80
CA GLN A 101 -2.33 15.18 -12.17
C GLN A 101 -3.59 14.36 -11.84
N SER A 102 -3.41 13.08 -11.52
CA SER A 102 -4.52 12.15 -11.32
C SER A 102 -5.29 12.45 -10.05
N LYS A 103 -6.62 12.58 -10.19
CA LYS A 103 -7.60 12.76 -9.12
C LYS A 103 -8.39 11.47 -8.86
N GLY A 104 -7.93 10.35 -9.42
CA GLY A 104 -8.57 9.05 -9.30
C GLY A 104 -8.57 8.55 -7.85
N CYS A 105 -9.47 7.62 -7.57
CA CYS A 105 -9.67 7.01 -6.26
C CYS A 105 -8.63 5.93 -5.89
N GLY A 106 -7.73 5.54 -6.81
CA GLY A 106 -6.81 4.43 -6.56
C GLY A 106 -5.89 4.65 -5.35
N GLY A 107 -5.63 5.90 -4.95
CA GLY A 107 -4.89 6.22 -3.74
C GLY A 107 -5.66 5.87 -2.46
N ILE A 108 -6.93 6.30 -2.35
CA ILE A 108 -7.78 6.10 -1.16
C ILE A 108 -8.24 4.64 -0.99
N MET A 109 -8.37 3.90 -2.09
CA MET A 109 -8.91 2.52 -2.08
C MET A 109 -8.06 1.50 -1.31
N ARG A 110 -6.81 1.85 -0.95
CA ARG A 110 -5.82 0.91 -0.42
C ARG A 110 -5.15 1.31 0.90
N ILE A 111 -5.63 2.37 1.56
CA ILE A 111 -4.97 2.89 2.78
C ILE A 111 -5.45 2.28 4.08
N ALA A 112 -6.56 1.54 4.09
CA ALA A 112 -7.18 1.04 5.34
C ALA A 112 -6.22 0.27 6.28
N PRO A 113 -5.22 -0.50 5.79
CA PRO A 113 -4.26 -1.16 6.67
C PRO A 113 -3.44 -0.22 7.56
N ILE A 114 -3.18 1.02 7.14
CA ILE A 114 -2.34 1.98 7.87
C ILE A 114 -2.97 2.37 9.23
N PRO A 115 -4.18 2.97 9.29
CA PRO A 115 -4.81 3.30 10.56
C PRO A 115 -5.11 2.04 11.40
N LEU A 116 -5.47 0.91 10.77
CA LEU A 116 -5.67 -0.36 11.50
C LEU A 116 -4.39 -0.82 12.20
N PHE A 117 -3.26 -0.71 11.52
CA PHE A 117 -1.95 -1.09 12.04
C PHE A 117 -1.51 -0.19 13.20
N TYR A 118 -1.67 1.14 13.05
CA TYR A 118 -1.38 2.11 14.12
C TYR A 118 -2.22 1.82 15.36
N ASN A 119 -3.53 1.60 15.20
CA ASN A 119 -4.41 1.32 16.34
C ASN A 119 -4.09 -0.01 17.02
N ALA A 120 -3.75 -1.06 16.25
CA ALA A 120 -3.33 -2.34 16.80
C ALA A 120 -2.05 -2.21 17.65
N LEU A 121 -1.19 -1.24 17.33
CA LEU A 121 0.08 -1.00 18.01
C LEU A 121 0.06 0.14 19.02
N ASN A 122 -1.09 0.78 19.29
CA ASN A 122 -1.19 1.86 20.28
C ASN A 122 -0.63 1.48 21.68
N ASN A 123 -0.60 0.18 22.02
CA ASN A 123 -0.02 -0.33 23.27
C ASN A 123 1.39 -0.92 23.13
N CYS A 124 1.94 -0.97 21.91
CA CYS A 124 3.27 -1.49 21.59
C CYS A 124 4.19 -0.33 21.23
N LYS A 125 5.13 0.00 22.12
CA LYS A 125 6.19 0.95 21.79
C LYS A 125 7.23 0.23 20.91
N ASN A 126 7.23 0.53 19.61
CA ASN A 126 8.26 0.10 18.66
C ASN A 126 8.70 1.28 17.79
N ASP A 127 10.00 1.36 17.50
CA ASP A 127 10.65 2.44 16.74
C ASP A 127 10.07 2.66 15.33
N PHE A 128 9.42 1.66 14.73
CA PHE A 128 8.72 1.74 13.45
C PHE A 128 7.45 2.61 13.50
N VAL A 129 6.70 2.52 14.60
CA VAL A 129 5.46 3.29 14.83
C VAL A 129 5.75 4.63 15.51
N ILE A 130 6.92 4.77 16.12
CA ILE A 130 7.36 6.01 16.79
C ILE A 130 7.78 7.10 15.77
N GLN A 131 7.73 6.84 14.47
CA GLN A 131 7.90 7.93 13.49
C GLN A 131 6.81 9.00 13.69
N GLU A 132 7.21 10.28 13.62
CA GLU A 132 6.41 11.45 14.00
C GLU A 132 5.06 11.59 13.26
N ASN A 133 4.87 10.85 12.16
CA ASN A 133 3.70 10.94 11.30
C ASN A 133 2.49 10.20 11.88
N SER A 134 1.36 10.88 11.94
CA SER A 134 0.06 10.27 12.21
C SER A 134 -0.33 9.26 11.12
N SER A 135 -1.24 8.33 11.44
CA SER A 135 -1.77 7.37 10.46
C SER A 135 -2.38 8.08 9.23
N ALA A 136 -2.96 9.27 9.44
CA ALA A 136 -3.57 10.10 8.40
C ALA A 136 -2.51 10.69 7.47
N GLU A 137 -1.42 11.25 8.01
CA GLU A 137 -0.31 11.77 7.22
C GLU A 137 0.34 10.66 6.39
N LEU A 138 0.66 9.54 7.01
CA LEU A 138 1.24 8.39 6.30
C LEU A 138 0.31 7.88 5.19
N SER A 139 -1.00 7.82 5.43
CA SER A 139 -1.98 7.44 4.40
C SER A 139 -2.01 8.41 3.23
N GLY A 140 -1.85 9.72 3.49
CA GLY A 140 -1.66 10.73 2.46
C GLY A 140 -0.39 10.50 1.63
N GLU A 141 0.75 10.28 2.28
CA GLU A 141 2.03 10.02 1.62
C GLU A 141 2.00 8.72 0.77
N VAL A 142 1.38 7.66 1.30
CA VAL A 142 1.21 6.40 0.57
C VAL A 142 0.31 6.55 -0.66
N ALA A 143 -0.74 7.37 -0.58
CA ALA A 143 -1.56 7.69 -1.74
C ALA A 143 -0.78 8.54 -2.76
N LYS A 144 0.06 9.49 -2.29
CA LYS A 144 0.96 10.30 -3.14
C LYS A 144 1.97 9.48 -3.92
N ILE A 145 2.28 8.24 -3.52
CA ILE A 145 3.17 7.36 -4.30
C ILE A 145 2.72 7.30 -5.77
N THR A 146 1.41 7.14 -6.01
CA THR A 146 0.88 7.04 -7.39
C THR A 146 -0.01 8.21 -7.82
N HIS A 147 -0.61 8.97 -6.91
CA HIS A 147 -1.52 10.08 -7.24
C HIS A 147 -0.95 11.41 -6.74
N LYS A 148 -0.41 12.25 -7.63
CA LYS A 148 0.31 13.46 -7.22
C LYS A 148 -0.59 14.69 -7.03
N HIS A 149 -1.78 14.72 -7.64
CA HIS A 149 -2.72 15.83 -7.43
C HIS A 149 -3.31 15.76 -6.01
N PRO A 150 -3.47 16.89 -5.29
CA PRO A 150 -4.07 16.93 -3.94
C PRO A 150 -5.38 16.14 -3.79
N LEU A 151 -6.32 16.31 -4.72
CA LEU A 151 -7.57 15.54 -4.75
C LEU A 151 -7.41 14.01 -4.93
N GLY A 152 -6.23 13.51 -5.30
CA GLY A 152 -5.95 12.08 -5.39
C GLY A 152 -5.36 11.46 -4.11
N TRP A 153 -4.87 12.28 -3.17
CA TRP A 153 -4.22 11.77 -1.95
C TRP A 153 -4.76 12.38 -0.64
N LEU A 154 -5.26 13.63 -0.64
CA LEU A 154 -5.91 14.22 0.55
C LEU A 154 -7.11 13.40 1.03
N PRO A 155 -7.97 12.85 0.15
CA PRO A 155 -9.06 11.99 0.60
C PRO A 155 -8.58 10.72 1.33
N ALA A 156 -7.38 10.22 1.00
CA ALA A 156 -6.81 9.06 1.67
C ALA A 156 -6.42 9.38 3.12
N ALA A 157 -5.81 10.55 3.35
CA ALA A 157 -5.52 11.03 4.69
C ALA A 157 -6.81 11.23 5.51
N LEU A 158 -7.84 11.83 4.90
CA LEU A 158 -9.14 12.02 5.55
C LEU A 158 -9.82 10.68 5.90
N LEU A 159 -9.79 9.71 4.99
CA LEU A 159 -10.37 8.38 5.26
C LEU A 159 -9.64 7.68 6.41
N ALA A 160 -8.32 7.76 6.46
CA ALA A 160 -7.55 7.19 7.57
C ALA A 160 -7.93 7.82 8.92
N TYR A 161 -8.07 9.15 8.97
CA TYR A 161 -8.60 9.82 10.16
C TYR A 161 -10.01 9.33 10.55
N ILE A 162 -10.91 9.13 9.57
CA ILE A 162 -12.24 8.57 9.84
C ILE A 162 -12.14 7.15 10.42
N ILE A 163 -11.28 6.30 9.87
CA ILE A 163 -11.07 4.93 10.37
C ILE A 163 -10.55 4.97 11.82
N ASP A 164 -9.58 5.82 12.13
CA ASP A 164 -9.08 6.02 13.50
C ASP A 164 -10.23 6.37 14.46
N LYS A 165 -11.09 7.33 14.09
CA LYS A 165 -12.23 7.73 14.91
C LYS A 165 -13.27 6.63 15.08
N VAL A 166 -13.51 5.83 14.05
CA VAL A 166 -14.43 4.69 14.15
C VAL A 166 -13.87 3.64 15.12
N ILE A 167 -12.56 3.36 15.08
CA ILE A 167 -11.92 2.41 15.99
C ILE A 167 -11.95 2.92 17.42
N GLU A 168 -11.58 4.18 17.66
CA GLU A 168 -11.61 4.82 18.98
C GLU A 168 -13.00 4.74 19.64
N LEU A 169 -14.07 4.92 18.85
CA LEU A 169 -15.45 4.82 19.32
C LEU A 169 -15.93 3.37 19.55
N SER A 170 -15.19 2.39 19.05
CA SER A 170 -15.54 0.96 19.12
C SER A 170 -14.85 0.22 20.27
N THR A 171 -13.90 0.89 20.95
CA THR A 171 -13.11 0.36 22.08
C THR A 171 -13.52 1.01 23.39
#